data_AF-A0A269XXD6-F1
#
_entry.id   AF-A0A269XXD6-F1
#
_cell.length_a   1.000
_cell.length_b   1.000
_cell.length_c   1.000
_cell.angle_alpha   90.00
_cell.angle_beta   90.00
_cell.angle_gamma   90.00
#
_symmetry.space_group_name_H-M   'P 1'
#
loop_
_entity.id
_entity.type
_entity.pdbx_description
1 polymer ?
#
loop_
_entity_poly.entity_id
_entity_poly.type
_entity_poly.pdbx_seq_one_letter_code
_entity_poly.pdbx_strand_id
1 'polypeptide(L)'
;MTHKFTLAVVAASLLTASIISIQSAPTASAKTTIRTNKAFKKTSFLTNTRKSVYVWNARYTKKIANLKNYPHTNLYATKRVTIRTSDYYGSYYYVRSANHKISGYVWHGSLVPGSYIKGGGYRYPTKHVLMSSTPYNKKDWSTSGDIGQTGRIFGVMNATSMKPYLKVPTTSQQKQVINFLKKKNSNVPKMIENRVTRGVRISMMKLYTSGKAVELPMIETYPYHYWMDVNSFYPVLQLSKLPNRAKPIKTYSDAKTVTTVFGSRTYDFEDPTAQSTSNMEEGPITKVYGNGYGPNHDLSLVDCRDRLRYVTTKNIISISNNQPTLRDDIWYVAPSYQFVSIGGHEQKLRNLIDTSQSTDYRYVTPNGFTQYKYENNNWNPKFGLSFDFQKNGDVKVTIHPLSGTVAHPKTDGNPQTIATLTGANADAEMMTYLNRSASWYDQYLE
;
A
#
# COMPACT_ATOMS: atom_id res chain seq x y z
N MET A 1 15.34 -8.17 -74.66
CA MET A 1 16.69 -7.72 -75.06
C MET A 1 17.71 -8.68 -74.47
N THR A 2 18.60 -9.14 -75.35
CA THR A 2 19.81 -9.97 -75.14
C THR A 2 19.64 -11.37 -74.54
N HIS A 3 19.47 -12.30 -75.49
CA HIS A 3 19.68 -13.74 -75.45
C HIS A 3 21.17 -14.15 -75.39
N LYS A 4 21.33 -15.48 -75.17
CA LYS A 4 22.45 -16.39 -75.50
C LYS A 4 23.40 -16.63 -74.30
N PHE A 5 23.71 -17.86 -73.88
CA PHE A 5 24.11 -19.02 -74.69
C PHE A 5 23.70 -20.37 -74.10
N THR A 6 23.33 -21.27 -75.01
CA THR A 6 23.19 -22.72 -74.90
C THR A 6 24.56 -23.40 -74.83
N LEU A 7 24.72 -24.49 -74.09
CA LEU A 7 25.55 -25.61 -74.54
C LEU A 7 24.96 -26.94 -74.03
N ALA A 8 24.51 -27.76 -74.97
CA ALA A 8 24.24 -29.17 -74.81
C ALA A 8 25.52 -29.96 -75.08
N VAL A 9 25.65 -31.18 -74.53
CA VAL A 9 25.96 -32.41 -75.29
C VAL A 9 25.81 -33.62 -74.36
N VAL A 10 25.15 -34.61 -74.94
CA VAL A 10 24.79 -35.94 -74.46
C VAL A 10 26.02 -36.85 -74.42
N ALA A 11 26.13 -37.70 -73.40
CA ALA A 11 26.81 -38.98 -73.51
C ALA A 11 26.04 -40.04 -72.71
N ALA A 12 25.30 -40.87 -73.42
CA ALA A 12 24.71 -42.10 -72.91
C ALA A 12 25.82 -43.16 -72.80
N SER A 13 25.99 -43.73 -71.62
CA SER A 13 26.80 -44.93 -71.42
C SER A 13 26.17 -45.82 -70.36
N LEU A 14 25.54 -46.89 -70.87
CA LEU A 14 25.30 -48.20 -70.28
C LEU A 14 25.30 -48.36 -68.75
N LEU A 15 24.11 -48.73 -68.27
CA LEU A 15 23.82 -49.42 -67.02
C LEU A 15 24.81 -50.56 -66.72
N THR A 16 25.53 -50.44 -65.60
CA THR A 16 25.84 -51.59 -64.74
C THR A 16 25.19 -51.34 -63.39
N ALA A 17 24.15 -52.14 -63.09
CA ALA A 17 23.41 -52.08 -61.84
C ALA A 17 24.31 -52.58 -60.71
N SER A 18 25.01 -51.65 -60.04
CA SER A 18 25.59 -51.89 -58.73
C SER A 18 24.56 -51.44 -57.69
N ILE A 19 23.84 -52.39 -57.10
CA ILE A 19 23.04 -52.13 -55.90
C ILE A 19 24.03 -51.84 -54.77
N ILE A 20 24.44 -50.58 -54.64
CA ILE A 20 25.10 -50.11 -53.43
C ILE A 20 23.97 -49.93 -52.42
N SER A 21 23.81 -50.91 -51.55
CA SER A 21 23.09 -50.72 -50.30
C SER A 21 23.77 -49.61 -49.52
N ILE A 22 23.28 -48.38 -49.67
CA ILE A 22 23.65 -47.27 -48.78
C ILE A 22 23.01 -47.60 -47.44
N GLN A 23 23.72 -48.40 -46.65
CA GLN A 23 23.50 -48.47 -45.21
C GLN A 23 23.80 -47.06 -44.70
N SER A 24 22.74 -46.30 -44.42
CA SER A 24 22.89 -45.05 -43.69
C SER A 24 23.55 -45.40 -42.36
N ALA A 25 24.79 -44.93 -42.18
CA ALA A 25 25.47 -45.05 -40.90
C ALA A 25 24.54 -44.45 -39.83
N PRO A 26 24.28 -45.14 -38.71
CA PRO A 26 23.48 -44.57 -37.65
C PRO A 26 24.16 -43.27 -37.23
N THR A 27 23.44 -42.15 -37.39
CA THR A 27 23.92 -40.84 -36.95
C THR A 27 24.14 -40.95 -35.45
N ALA A 28 25.41 -41.03 -35.02
CA ALA A 28 25.75 -41.08 -33.62
C ALA A 28 25.19 -39.82 -32.96
N SER A 29 24.14 -39.97 -32.16
CA SER A 29 23.55 -38.84 -31.41
C SER A 29 24.67 -38.22 -30.57
N ALA A 30 24.95 -36.94 -30.79
CA ALA A 30 26.05 -36.26 -30.14
C ALA A 30 25.95 -36.42 -28.61
N LYS A 31 27.05 -36.87 -27.99
CA LYS A 31 27.09 -37.19 -26.56
C LYS A 31 26.70 -35.95 -25.73
N THR A 32 25.65 -36.09 -24.93
CA THR A 32 25.27 -35.05 -23.96
C THR A 32 26.41 -34.86 -22.96
N THR A 33 26.91 -33.64 -22.85
CA THR A 33 27.95 -33.26 -21.89
C THR A 33 27.36 -32.38 -20.80
N ILE A 34 27.61 -32.75 -19.55
CA ILE A 34 27.14 -32.02 -18.37
C ILE A 34 28.35 -31.59 -17.55
N ARG A 35 28.61 -30.29 -17.48
CA ARG A 35 29.74 -29.72 -16.72
C ARG A 35 29.22 -28.91 -15.54
N THR A 36 29.73 -29.16 -14.35
CA THR A 36 29.39 -28.34 -13.18
C THR A 36 30.09 -26.99 -13.28
N ASN A 37 29.32 -25.90 -13.20
CA ASN A 37 29.84 -24.54 -13.24
C ASN A 37 30.04 -23.99 -11.82
N LYS A 38 29.07 -24.26 -10.94
CA LYS A 38 29.05 -23.71 -9.58
C LYS A 38 28.28 -24.64 -8.63
N ALA A 39 28.84 -24.88 -7.45
CA ALA A 39 28.11 -25.46 -6.33
C ALA A 39 27.45 -24.37 -5.48
N PHE A 40 26.32 -24.68 -4.85
CA PHE A 40 25.61 -23.77 -3.96
C PHE A 40 25.38 -24.40 -2.60
N LYS A 41 25.31 -23.57 -1.56
CA LYS A 41 24.59 -23.94 -0.34
C LYS A 41 23.14 -24.24 -0.73
N LYS A 42 22.54 -25.25 -0.10
CA LYS A 42 21.16 -25.71 -0.37
C LYS A 42 20.19 -24.52 -0.39
N THR A 43 19.80 -24.10 -1.59
CA THR A 43 18.96 -22.90 -1.81
C THR A 43 17.63 -23.32 -2.39
N SER A 44 16.53 -22.80 -1.84
CA SER A 44 15.18 -23.07 -2.35
C SER A 44 14.85 -22.19 -3.55
N PHE A 45 14.21 -22.78 -4.54
CA PHE A 45 13.72 -22.13 -5.75
C PHE A 45 12.26 -22.48 -5.97
N LEU A 46 11.57 -21.57 -6.66
CA LEU A 46 10.24 -21.75 -7.20
C LEU A 46 10.25 -21.45 -8.71
N THR A 47 9.24 -21.92 -9.44
CA THR A 47 9.05 -21.53 -10.83
C THR A 47 8.71 -20.06 -10.93
N ASN A 48 9.27 -19.38 -11.92
CA ASN A 48 9.03 -17.95 -12.14
C ASN A 48 8.01 -17.66 -13.26
N THR A 49 7.34 -18.69 -13.75
CA THR A 49 6.39 -18.65 -14.85
C THR A 49 5.27 -19.66 -14.61
N ARG A 50 4.11 -19.41 -15.19
CA ARG A 50 2.97 -20.35 -15.22
C ARG A 50 3.03 -21.32 -16.41
N LYS A 51 4.00 -21.15 -17.31
CA LYS A 51 4.21 -22.04 -18.47
C LYS A 51 4.78 -23.39 -18.04
N SER A 52 4.71 -24.37 -18.93
CA SER A 52 5.39 -25.66 -18.75
C SER A 52 6.89 -25.46 -18.53
N VAL A 53 7.41 -26.02 -17.44
CA VAL A 53 8.84 -26.06 -17.12
C VAL A 53 9.19 -27.49 -16.79
N TYR A 54 10.02 -28.12 -17.61
CA TYR A 54 10.32 -29.54 -17.47
C TYR A 54 11.54 -29.79 -16.59
N VAL A 55 11.45 -30.84 -15.78
CA VAL A 55 12.58 -31.46 -15.09
C VAL A 55 13.07 -32.61 -15.97
N TRP A 56 14.36 -32.61 -16.29
CA TRP A 56 15.02 -33.66 -17.04
C TRP A 56 15.75 -34.62 -16.10
N ASN A 57 15.80 -35.90 -16.45
CA ASN A 57 16.58 -36.88 -15.68
C ASN A 57 18.09 -36.54 -15.66
N ALA A 58 18.84 -37.23 -14.82
CA ALA A 58 20.29 -37.00 -14.65
C ALA A 58 21.13 -37.22 -15.92
N ARG A 59 20.62 -37.98 -16.90
CA ARG A 59 21.26 -38.19 -18.21
C ARG A 59 20.79 -37.19 -19.29
N TYR A 60 19.83 -36.32 -18.95
CA TYR A 60 19.20 -35.36 -19.86
C TYR A 60 18.60 -35.98 -21.13
N THR A 61 18.05 -37.19 -21.02
CA THR A 61 17.44 -37.93 -22.13
C THR A 61 15.91 -37.97 -22.08
N LYS A 62 15.31 -37.73 -20.91
CA LYS A 62 13.85 -37.73 -20.74
C LYS A 62 13.36 -36.67 -19.77
N LYS A 63 12.19 -36.11 -20.07
CA LYS A 63 11.40 -35.25 -19.17
C LYS A 63 10.72 -36.16 -18.14
N ILE A 64 10.94 -35.89 -16.86
CA ILE A 64 10.43 -36.71 -15.74
C ILE A 64 9.34 -36.02 -14.92
N ALA A 65 9.25 -34.70 -15.01
CA ALA A 65 8.19 -33.92 -14.37
C ALA A 65 7.97 -32.59 -15.12
N ASN A 66 6.78 -32.03 -14.97
CA ASN A 66 6.47 -30.67 -15.41
C ASN A 66 6.08 -29.83 -14.18
N LEU A 67 6.90 -28.85 -13.83
CA LEU A 67 6.77 -28.04 -12.61
C LEU A 67 5.50 -27.20 -12.57
N LYS A 68 4.82 -26.97 -13.70
CA LYS A 68 3.51 -26.32 -13.72
C LYS A 68 2.47 -27.06 -12.86
N ASN A 69 2.63 -28.38 -12.71
CA ASN A 69 1.76 -29.24 -11.89
C ASN A 69 2.17 -29.26 -10.41
N TYR A 70 3.24 -28.55 -10.04
CA TYR A 70 3.84 -28.57 -8.70
C TYR A 70 4.04 -27.15 -8.14
N PRO A 71 3.02 -26.27 -8.15
CA PRO A 71 3.18 -24.86 -7.79
C PRO A 71 3.63 -24.64 -6.33
N HIS A 72 3.32 -25.59 -5.43
CA HIS A 72 3.65 -25.51 -4.00
C HIS A 72 4.93 -26.28 -3.63
N THR A 73 5.73 -26.71 -4.61
CA THR A 73 6.92 -27.53 -4.35
C THR A 73 8.17 -26.67 -4.25
N ASN A 74 8.83 -26.72 -3.09
CA ASN A 74 10.17 -26.16 -2.92
C ASN A 74 11.19 -27.03 -3.64
N LEU A 75 11.93 -26.44 -4.58
CA LEU A 75 13.01 -27.08 -5.31
C LEU A 75 14.35 -26.64 -4.72
N TYR A 76 15.07 -27.57 -4.11
CA TYR A 76 16.39 -27.27 -3.56
C TYR A 76 17.45 -27.53 -4.63
N ALA A 77 18.12 -26.46 -5.08
CA ALA A 77 19.25 -26.58 -5.98
C ALA A 77 20.56 -26.71 -5.19
N THR A 78 21.42 -27.63 -5.62
CA THR A 78 22.76 -27.85 -5.04
C THR A 78 23.89 -27.45 -5.98
N LYS A 79 23.63 -27.41 -7.29
CA LYS A 79 24.62 -27.01 -8.30
C LYS A 79 23.97 -26.41 -9.55
N ARG A 80 24.72 -25.54 -10.22
CA ARG A 80 24.45 -25.08 -11.59
C ARG A 80 25.42 -25.79 -12.52
N VAL A 81 24.89 -26.31 -13.62
CA VAL A 81 25.65 -27.01 -14.65
C VAL A 81 25.42 -26.35 -16.01
N THR A 82 26.36 -26.50 -16.92
CA THR A 82 26.13 -26.30 -18.34
C THR A 82 25.83 -27.66 -18.95
N ILE A 83 24.73 -27.75 -19.70
CA ILE A 83 24.39 -28.93 -20.50
C ILE A 83 24.55 -28.56 -21.96
N ARG A 84 25.30 -29.39 -22.70
CA ARG A 84 25.50 -29.28 -24.14
C ARG A 84 25.06 -30.59 -24.80
N THR A 85 24.16 -30.49 -25.76
CA THR A 85 23.78 -31.55 -26.71
C THR A 85 24.21 -31.12 -28.12
N SER A 86 23.86 -31.89 -29.16
CA SER A 86 23.99 -31.46 -30.57
C SER A 86 23.31 -30.12 -30.82
N ASP A 87 22.08 -30.00 -30.35
CA ASP A 87 21.17 -28.92 -30.77
C ASP A 87 20.93 -27.86 -29.68
N TYR A 88 21.46 -28.09 -28.47
CA TYR A 88 21.18 -27.22 -27.34
C TYR A 88 22.40 -26.97 -26.47
N TYR A 89 22.54 -25.73 -26.03
CA TYR A 89 23.52 -25.30 -25.06
C TYR A 89 22.86 -24.38 -24.03
N GLY A 90 23.01 -24.69 -22.73
CA GLY A 90 22.44 -23.81 -21.71
C GLY A 90 22.80 -24.16 -20.28
N SER A 91 22.44 -23.24 -19.38
CA SER A 91 22.62 -23.37 -17.94
C SER A 91 21.43 -24.05 -17.27
N TYR A 92 21.68 -24.96 -16.35
CA TYR A 92 20.65 -25.69 -15.62
C TYR A 92 20.96 -25.73 -14.13
N TYR A 93 19.91 -25.74 -13.31
CA TYR A 93 20.01 -26.13 -11.92
C TYR A 93 19.71 -27.62 -11.79
N TYR A 94 20.56 -28.34 -11.04
CA TYR A 94 20.18 -29.64 -10.52
C TYR A 94 19.34 -29.42 -9.26
N VAL A 95 18.08 -29.82 -9.30
CA VAL A 95 17.12 -29.60 -8.22
C VAL A 95 16.64 -30.90 -7.61
N ARG A 96 16.24 -30.85 -6.33
CA ARG A 96 15.54 -31.93 -5.64
C ARG A 96 14.38 -31.35 -4.81
N SER A 97 13.20 -31.95 -4.89
CA SER A 97 12.07 -31.57 -4.03
C SER A 97 12.31 -32.02 -2.58
N ALA A 98 11.63 -31.36 -1.62
CA ALA A 98 11.70 -31.70 -0.20
C ALA A 98 11.40 -33.18 0.09
N ASN A 99 10.37 -33.72 -0.56
CA ASN A 99 9.94 -35.11 -0.45
C ASN A 99 10.70 -36.07 -1.38
N HIS A 100 11.75 -35.59 -2.06
CA HIS A 100 12.61 -36.37 -2.95
C HIS A 100 11.95 -37.01 -4.19
N LYS A 101 10.66 -36.76 -4.45
CA LYS A 101 9.93 -37.31 -5.60
C LYS A 101 10.34 -36.69 -6.94
N ILE A 102 10.89 -35.47 -6.92
CA ILE A 102 11.36 -34.78 -8.12
C ILE A 102 12.84 -34.52 -7.96
N SER A 103 13.67 -35.04 -8.87
CA SER A 103 15.11 -34.75 -8.90
C SER A 103 15.66 -34.76 -10.32
N GLY A 104 16.32 -33.68 -10.73
CA GLY A 104 16.82 -33.58 -12.10
C GLY A 104 17.26 -32.18 -12.50
N TYR A 105 17.45 -31.96 -13.80
CA TYR A 105 17.90 -30.69 -14.35
C TYR A 105 16.72 -29.84 -14.82
N VAL A 106 16.72 -28.57 -14.40
CA VAL A 106 15.73 -27.56 -14.79
C VAL A 106 16.46 -26.36 -15.34
N TRP A 107 15.97 -25.80 -16.45
CA TRP A 107 16.58 -24.61 -17.05
C TRP A 107 16.60 -23.47 -16.02
N HIS A 108 17.78 -22.87 -15.82
CA HIS A 108 18.00 -21.95 -14.71
C HIS A 108 17.11 -20.70 -14.77
N GLY A 109 16.83 -20.21 -15.99
CA GLY A 109 16.05 -19.00 -16.22
C GLY A 109 14.55 -19.16 -15.94
N SER A 110 14.06 -20.38 -15.71
CA SER A 110 12.67 -20.66 -15.30
C SER A 110 12.48 -20.70 -13.78
N LEU A 111 13.57 -20.59 -13.02
CA LEU A 111 13.54 -20.62 -11.56
C LEU A 111 13.91 -19.26 -10.97
N VAL A 112 13.34 -18.96 -9.82
CA VAL A 112 13.67 -17.78 -9.00
C VAL A 112 13.93 -18.22 -7.57
N PRO A 113 14.96 -17.68 -6.88
CA PRO A 113 15.15 -17.94 -5.46
C PRO A 113 13.87 -17.63 -4.66
N GLY A 114 13.39 -18.62 -3.92
CA GLY A 114 12.12 -18.50 -3.23
C GLY A 114 11.65 -19.80 -2.59
N SER A 115 10.64 -19.68 -1.75
CA SER A 115 10.09 -20.81 -1.00
C SER A 115 8.60 -20.66 -0.79
N TYR A 116 7.85 -21.72 -1.05
CA TYR A 116 6.51 -21.91 -0.57
C TYR A 116 6.55 -22.24 0.93
N ILE A 117 5.75 -21.51 1.70
CA ILE A 117 5.56 -21.72 3.13
C ILE A 117 4.22 -22.43 3.31
N LYS A 118 4.24 -23.63 3.92
CA LYS A 118 3.02 -24.43 4.13
C LYS A 118 1.96 -23.60 4.88
N GLY A 119 0.76 -23.53 4.31
CA GLY A 119 -0.36 -22.75 4.84
C GLY A 119 -0.16 -21.23 4.82
N GLY A 120 0.85 -20.73 4.10
CA GLY A 120 1.34 -19.35 4.24
C GLY A 120 2.07 -18.78 3.03
N GLY A 121 1.59 -19.06 1.80
CA GLY A 121 2.01 -18.31 0.61
C GLY A 121 3.46 -18.53 0.16
N TYR A 122 3.96 -17.60 -0.64
CA TYR A 122 5.24 -17.67 -1.33
C TYR A 122 6.18 -16.56 -0.86
N ARG A 123 7.45 -16.88 -0.63
CA ARG A 123 8.52 -15.94 -0.24
C ARG A 123 9.54 -15.80 -1.36
N TYR A 124 9.97 -14.59 -1.63
CA TYR A 124 10.97 -14.27 -2.67
C TYR A 124 12.01 -13.28 -2.13
N PRO A 125 13.07 -13.76 -1.46
CA PRO A 125 14.04 -12.90 -0.78
C PRO A 125 14.77 -11.94 -1.72
N THR A 126 15.17 -12.40 -2.90
CA THR A 126 15.81 -11.55 -3.93
C THR A 126 14.86 -10.53 -4.55
N LYS A 127 13.58 -10.59 -4.18
CA LYS A 127 12.54 -9.65 -4.58
C LYS A 127 11.95 -8.88 -3.40
N HIS A 128 12.60 -8.95 -2.23
CA HIS A 128 12.15 -8.27 -1.01
C HIS A 128 10.69 -8.58 -0.63
N VAL A 129 10.13 -9.69 -1.12
CA VAL A 129 8.79 -10.15 -0.80
C VAL A 129 8.86 -11.14 0.34
N LEU A 130 8.35 -10.72 1.48
CA LEU A 130 8.31 -11.50 2.71
C LEU A 130 7.32 -12.65 2.58
N MET A 131 6.13 -12.38 2.01
CA MET A 131 5.08 -13.35 1.77
C MET A 131 4.07 -12.86 0.74
N SER A 132 3.68 -13.71 -0.22
CA SER A 132 2.69 -13.44 -1.27
C SER A 132 1.61 -14.52 -1.30
N SER A 133 0.36 -14.15 -1.55
CA SER A 133 -0.73 -15.10 -1.76
C SER A 133 -0.67 -15.80 -3.12
N THR A 134 0.05 -15.23 -4.09
CA THR A 134 0.21 -15.76 -5.45
C THR A 134 1.68 -16.00 -5.81
N PRO A 135 1.97 -16.98 -6.67
CA PRO A 135 3.33 -17.24 -7.11
C PRO A 135 3.83 -16.13 -8.03
N TYR A 136 5.12 -15.84 -7.96
CA TYR A 136 5.83 -14.94 -8.86
C TYR A 136 5.62 -15.35 -10.32
N ASN A 137 5.30 -14.38 -11.18
CA ASN A 137 5.26 -14.55 -12.61
C ASN A 137 6.02 -13.41 -13.28
N LYS A 138 7.09 -13.74 -14.01
CA LYS A 138 7.99 -12.75 -14.64
C LYS A 138 7.26 -11.73 -15.53
N LYS A 139 6.15 -12.10 -16.15
CA LYS A 139 5.36 -11.20 -17.03
C LYS A 139 4.53 -10.17 -16.28
N ASP A 140 4.10 -10.52 -15.08
CA ASP A 140 3.10 -9.80 -14.30
C ASP A 140 3.75 -8.96 -13.17
N TRP A 141 5.05 -9.15 -12.99
CA TRP A 141 5.80 -8.61 -11.87
C TRP A 141 6.41 -7.26 -12.23
N SER A 142 5.56 -6.24 -12.29
CA SER A 142 5.99 -4.85 -12.27
C SER A 142 6.79 -4.54 -10.99
N THR A 143 7.76 -3.65 -11.09
CA THR A 143 8.95 -3.43 -10.26
C THR A 143 8.75 -2.90 -8.82
N SER A 144 7.72 -3.30 -8.08
CA SER A 144 7.69 -3.05 -6.62
C SER A 144 8.39 -4.15 -5.79
N GLY A 145 8.73 -5.28 -6.42
CA GLY A 145 9.57 -6.33 -5.82
C GLY A 145 11.08 -6.15 -6.05
N ASP A 146 11.55 -5.06 -6.65
CA ASP A 146 12.97 -4.71 -6.64
C ASP A 146 13.08 -3.47 -5.73
N ILE A 147 13.08 -3.69 -4.40
CA ILE A 147 12.94 -2.68 -3.33
C ILE A 147 12.27 -1.38 -3.81
N GLY A 148 10.97 -1.45 -4.13
CA GLY A 148 10.22 -0.29 -4.58
C GLY A 148 10.15 0.79 -3.51
N GLN A 149 10.11 2.06 -3.91
CA GLN A 149 9.83 3.17 -2.99
C GLN A 149 8.33 3.21 -2.67
N THR A 150 7.98 3.38 -1.39
CA THR A 150 6.61 3.75 -1.02
C THR A 150 6.49 5.26 -0.88
N GLY A 151 5.42 5.80 -1.45
CA GLY A 151 4.97 7.18 -1.25
C GLY A 151 3.68 7.26 -0.43
N ARG A 152 3.34 6.21 0.34
CA ARG A 152 2.08 6.10 1.10
C ARG A 152 2.21 6.44 2.57
N ILE A 153 3.44 6.56 3.05
CA ILE A 153 3.78 6.99 4.39
C ILE A 153 4.30 8.41 4.28
N PHE A 154 3.69 9.30 5.05
CA PHE A 154 3.94 10.72 4.97
C PHE A 154 4.65 11.24 6.23
N GLY A 155 4.99 12.51 6.18
CA GLY A 155 6.36 13.05 6.26
C GLY A 155 7.29 12.83 7.45
N VAL A 156 7.28 13.63 8.54
CA VAL A 156 8.47 13.70 9.42
C VAL A 156 8.60 12.42 10.24
N MET A 157 9.63 11.66 9.92
CA MET A 157 9.90 10.35 10.52
C MET A 157 10.96 10.48 11.59
N ASN A 158 10.64 10.04 12.81
CA ASN A 158 11.62 9.90 13.87
C ASN A 158 12.30 8.52 13.76
N ALA A 159 13.60 8.50 13.48
CA ALA A 159 14.35 7.26 13.30
C ALA A 159 14.32 6.33 14.54
N THR A 160 14.28 6.90 15.74
CA THR A 160 14.23 6.15 17.00
C THR A 160 12.87 5.47 17.15
N SER A 161 11.78 6.23 17.04
CA SER A 161 10.42 5.71 17.17
C SER A 161 10.02 4.80 16.01
N MET A 162 10.63 4.95 14.83
CA MET A 162 10.42 4.05 13.70
C MET A 162 11.07 2.68 13.86
N LYS A 163 12.13 2.56 14.68
CA LYS A 163 12.96 1.34 14.79
C LYS A 163 12.16 0.04 15.04
N PRO A 164 11.08 0.01 15.86
CA PRO A 164 10.25 -1.19 16.01
C PRO A 164 9.56 -1.61 14.70
N TYR A 165 9.16 -0.64 13.87
CA TYR A 165 8.39 -0.84 12.66
C TYR A 165 9.24 -1.23 11.43
N LEU A 166 10.54 -0.91 11.44
CA LEU A 166 11.45 -1.28 10.34
C LEU A 166 11.83 -2.77 10.33
N LYS A 167 11.48 -3.52 11.38
CA LYS A 167 11.83 -4.94 11.50
C LYS A 167 11.01 -5.79 10.55
N VAL A 168 11.65 -6.86 10.04
CA VAL A 168 10.95 -7.93 9.30
C VAL A 168 9.93 -8.58 10.25
N PRO A 169 8.62 -8.57 9.93
CA PRO A 169 7.61 -9.22 10.75
C PRO A 169 7.85 -10.72 10.86
N THR A 170 7.43 -11.34 11.96
CA THR A 170 7.57 -12.80 12.13
C THR A 170 6.75 -13.56 11.07
N THR A 171 7.15 -14.80 10.76
CA THR A 171 6.40 -15.62 9.80
C THR A 171 4.95 -15.86 10.25
N SER A 172 4.67 -15.88 11.56
CA SER A 172 3.31 -15.99 12.10
C SER A 172 2.48 -14.75 11.76
N GLN A 173 3.00 -13.55 12.04
CA GLN A 173 2.33 -12.29 11.71
C GLN A 173 2.12 -12.13 10.19
N GLN A 174 3.11 -12.50 9.37
CA GLN A 174 2.99 -12.51 7.91
C GLN A 174 1.82 -13.41 7.46
N LYS A 175 1.74 -14.64 7.98
CA LYS A 175 0.65 -15.58 7.66
C LYS A 175 -0.71 -15.03 8.09
N GLN A 176 -0.79 -14.44 9.28
CA GLN A 176 -2.03 -13.87 9.79
C GLN A 176 -2.58 -12.81 8.84
N VAL A 177 -1.74 -11.83 8.45
CA VAL A 177 -2.14 -10.76 7.53
C VAL A 177 -2.52 -11.30 6.16
N ILE A 178 -1.71 -12.18 5.55
CA ILE A 178 -2.01 -12.75 4.23
C ILE A 178 -3.31 -13.58 4.27
N ASN A 179 -3.54 -14.36 5.32
CA ASN A 179 -4.76 -15.14 5.47
C ASN A 179 -6.00 -14.29 5.72
N PHE A 180 -5.84 -13.15 6.41
CA PHE A 180 -6.87 -12.15 6.61
C PHE A 180 -7.26 -11.48 5.28
N LEU A 181 -6.27 -11.01 4.51
CA LEU A 181 -6.48 -10.24 3.28
C LEU A 181 -6.90 -11.07 2.06
N LYS A 182 -6.48 -12.33 1.95
CA LYS A 182 -6.81 -13.16 0.76
C LYS A 182 -8.31 -13.43 0.60
N LYS A 183 -9.11 -13.16 1.63
CA LYS A 183 -10.57 -13.31 1.62
C LYS A 183 -11.21 -11.93 1.52
N LYS A 184 -12.11 -11.74 0.55
CA LYS A 184 -12.91 -10.52 0.44
C LYS A 184 -13.57 -10.17 1.77
N ASN A 185 -13.46 -8.91 2.19
CA ASN A 185 -13.98 -8.40 3.45
C ASN A 185 -14.42 -6.94 3.28
N SER A 186 -15.74 -6.71 3.24
CA SER A 186 -16.33 -5.36 3.10
C SER A 186 -16.03 -4.42 4.27
N ASN A 187 -15.63 -4.98 5.41
CA ASN A 187 -15.28 -4.17 6.56
C ASN A 187 -13.93 -3.49 6.39
N VAL A 188 -13.02 -4.03 5.58
CA VAL A 188 -11.68 -3.45 5.35
C VAL A 188 -11.78 -2.24 4.40
N PRO A 189 -10.85 -1.26 4.44
CA PRO A 189 -10.87 -0.15 3.50
C PRO A 189 -10.82 -0.60 2.04
N LYS A 190 -11.51 0.13 1.15
CA LYS A 190 -11.71 -0.29 -0.25
C LYS A 190 -10.40 -0.46 -0.99
N MET A 191 -9.40 0.39 -0.75
CA MET A 191 -8.10 0.29 -1.43
C MET A 191 -7.36 -1.00 -1.07
N ILE A 192 -7.51 -1.46 0.18
CA ILE A 192 -6.96 -2.74 0.64
C ILE A 192 -7.80 -3.92 0.11
N GLU A 193 -9.13 -3.82 0.09
CA GLU A 193 -10.03 -4.90 -0.38
C GLU A 193 -10.06 -5.05 -1.91
N ASN A 194 -9.80 -3.97 -2.65
CA ASN A 194 -9.97 -3.91 -4.09
C ASN A 194 -9.19 -5.03 -4.80
N ARG A 195 -9.93 -5.98 -5.38
CA ARG A 195 -9.39 -7.09 -6.18
C ARG A 195 -8.32 -7.92 -5.45
N VAL A 196 -8.40 -8.04 -4.12
CA VAL A 196 -7.50 -8.89 -3.31
C VAL A 196 -7.44 -10.34 -3.76
N THR A 197 -8.51 -10.84 -4.39
CA THR A 197 -8.58 -12.19 -4.97
C THR A 197 -7.55 -12.42 -6.08
N ARG A 198 -7.04 -11.36 -6.72
CA ARG A 198 -5.99 -11.44 -7.74
C ARG A 198 -4.60 -11.60 -7.12
N GLY A 199 -4.40 -11.16 -5.89
CA GLY A 199 -3.13 -11.23 -5.18
C GLY A 199 -2.98 -10.17 -4.10
N VAL A 200 -2.40 -10.60 -2.98
CA VAL A 200 -1.96 -9.74 -1.87
C VAL A 200 -0.58 -10.20 -1.43
N ARG A 201 0.30 -9.28 -1.06
CA ARG A 201 1.63 -9.62 -0.55
C ARG A 201 2.14 -8.60 0.46
N ILE A 202 3.16 -9.03 1.20
CA ILE A 202 3.94 -8.21 2.12
C ILE A 202 5.34 -8.10 1.52
N SER A 203 5.80 -6.88 1.34
CA SER A 203 7.14 -6.59 0.80
C SER A 203 7.86 -5.58 1.66
N MET A 204 9.18 -5.68 1.70
CA MET A 204 10.02 -4.60 2.21
C MET A 204 10.13 -3.54 1.11
N MET A 205 9.76 -2.31 1.43
CA MET A 205 9.81 -1.16 0.54
C MET A 205 10.72 -0.09 1.10
N LYS A 206 11.36 0.68 0.23
CA LYS A 206 12.16 1.87 0.60
C LYS A 206 11.23 3.00 1.00
N LEU A 207 11.55 3.62 2.12
CA LEU A 207 10.96 4.86 2.59
C LEU A 207 12.11 5.86 2.78
N TYR A 208 12.01 6.99 2.11
CA TYR A 208 13.02 8.05 2.20
C TYR A 208 12.63 8.99 3.33
N THR A 209 13.42 8.97 4.40
CA THR A 209 13.38 9.93 5.51
C THR A 209 14.35 11.08 5.22
N SER A 210 14.44 12.09 6.09
CA SER A 210 15.33 13.27 5.97
C SER A 210 16.80 12.90 5.68
N GLY A 211 17.11 12.61 4.42
CA GLY A 211 18.44 12.23 3.91
C GLY A 211 18.80 10.74 3.94
N LYS A 212 17.94 9.83 4.41
CA LYS A 212 18.27 8.38 4.49
C LYS A 212 17.14 7.49 4.01
N ALA A 213 17.48 6.43 3.29
CA ALA A 213 16.53 5.38 2.92
C ALA A 213 16.48 4.32 4.03
N VAL A 214 15.28 4.02 4.52
CA VAL A 214 15.01 2.88 5.41
C VAL A 214 14.08 1.89 4.70
N GLU A 215 14.11 0.63 5.10
CA GLU A 215 13.19 -0.38 4.60
C GLU A 215 12.13 -0.71 5.64
N LEU A 216 10.88 -0.83 5.20
CA LEU A 216 9.78 -1.25 6.07
C LEU A 216 8.81 -2.20 5.38
N PRO A 217 8.07 -3.02 6.15
CA PRO A 217 7.06 -3.89 5.60
C PRO A 217 5.80 -3.12 5.19
N MET A 218 5.43 -3.25 3.92
CA MET A 218 4.22 -2.69 3.30
C MET A 218 3.29 -3.80 2.81
N ILE A 219 2.00 -3.50 2.77
CA ILE A 219 0.98 -4.32 2.11
C ILE A 219 0.85 -3.87 0.67
N GLU A 220 0.85 -4.84 -0.24
CA GLU A 220 0.57 -4.61 -1.64
C GLU A 220 -0.61 -5.46 -2.13
N THR A 221 -1.41 -4.89 -3.03
CA THR A 221 -2.50 -5.58 -3.75
C THR A 221 -2.21 -5.59 -5.24
N TYR A 222 -2.93 -6.43 -6.00
CA TYR A 222 -2.75 -6.58 -7.45
C TYR A 222 -4.00 -6.21 -8.27
N PRO A 223 -4.51 -4.96 -8.19
CA PRO A 223 -5.78 -4.61 -8.80
C PRO A 223 -5.73 -4.52 -10.33
N TYR A 224 -4.64 -3.99 -10.89
CA TYR A 224 -4.56 -3.52 -12.29
C TYR A 224 -3.44 -4.18 -13.11
N HIS A 225 -3.17 -5.47 -12.89
CA HIS A 225 -2.04 -6.16 -13.54
C HIS A 225 -0.64 -5.63 -13.16
N TYR A 226 -0.58 -4.82 -12.10
CA TYR A 226 0.63 -4.41 -11.42
C TYR A 226 0.38 -4.40 -9.90
N TRP A 227 1.46 -4.56 -9.15
CA TRP A 227 1.42 -4.49 -7.69
C TRP A 227 1.41 -3.04 -7.22
N MET A 228 0.54 -2.74 -6.27
CA MET A 228 0.37 -1.42 -5.67
C MET A 228 0.51 -1.50 -4.17
N ASP A 229 1.32 -0.63 -3.58
CA ASP A 229 1.34 -0.44 -2.14
C ASP A 229 0.08 0.27 -1.68
N VAL A 230 -0.56 -0.29 -0.65
CA VAL A 230 -1.86 0.19 -0.17
C VAL A 230 -1.82 0.71 1.26
N ASN A 231 -1.06 0.06 2.15
CA ASN A 231 -0.97 0.45 3.56
C ASN A 231 0.32 -0.11 4.18
N SER A 232 0.79 0.51 5.26
CA SER A 232 1.83 -0.09 6.10
C SER A 232 1.34 -1.41 6.71
N PHE A 233 2.28 -2.31 7.02
CA PHE A 233 1.94 -3.64 7.54
C PHE A 233 1.23 -3.61 8.90
N TYR A 234 1.59 -2.69 9.80
CA TYR A 234 1.18 -2.73 11.21
C TYR A 234 -0.30 -2.40 11.45
N PRO A 235 -0.91 -1.37 10.85
CA PRO A 235 -2.35 -1.16 10.93
C PRO A 235 -3.15 -2.37 10.42
N VAL A 236 -2.66 -3.04 9.37
CA VAL A 236 -3.32 -4.23 8.82
C VAL A 236 -3.14 -5.44 9.74
N LEU A 237 -1.96 -5.59 10.35
CA LEU A 237 -1.74 -6.59 11.40
C LEU A 237 -2.69 -6.35 12.57
N GLN A 238 -2.83 -5.11 13.04
CA GLN A 238 -3.73 -4.76 14.13
C GLN A 238 -5.20 -5.08 13.77
N LEU A 239 -5.63 -4.65 12.58
CA LEU A 239 -6.95 -4.94 12.05
C LEU A 239 -7.21 -6.45 11.96
N SER A 240 -6.21 -7.24 11.58
CA SER A 240 -6.32 -8.71 11.45
C SER A 240 -6.46 -9.45 12.79
N LYS A 241 -6.13 -8.79 13.91
CA LYS A 241 -6.30 -9.35 15.27
C LYS A 241 -7.72 -9.14 15.80
N LEU A 242 -8.49 -8.23 15.21
CA LEU A 242 -9.83 -7.91 15.70
C LEU A 242 -10.77 -9.12 15.57
N PRO A 243 -11.69 -9.29 16.54
CA PRO A 243 -12.70 -10.32 16.44
C PRO A 243 -13.60 -10.07 15.21
N ASN A 244 -14.28 -11.12 14.74
CA ASN A 244 -15.32 -11.02 13.71
C ASN A 244 -14.88 -10.39 12.39
N ARG A 245 -13.65 -10.68 11.95
CA ARG A 245 -13.08 -10.22 10.67
C ARG A 245 -13.13 -8.68 10.53
N ALA A 246 -12.58 -7.97 11.49
CA ALA A 246 -12.42 -6.52 11.43
C ALA A 246 -13.75 -5.76 11.33
N LYS A 247 -14.83 -6.29 11.92
CA LYS A 247 -16.10 -5.56 12.02
C LYS A 247 -15.86 -4.25 12.77
N PRO A 248 -16.20 -3.08 12.20
CA PRO A 248 -15.99 -1.81 12.86
C PRO A 248 -16.91 -1.67 14.08
N ILE A 249 -16.42 -0.99 15.12
CA ILE A 249 -17.23 -0.62 16.29
C ILE A 249 -18.15 0.55 15.97
N LYS A 250 -17.82 1.35 14.95
CA LYS A 250 -18.65 2.45 14.45
C LYS A 250 -18.46 2.64 12.95
N THR A 251 -19.54 2.95 12.25
CA THR A 251 -19.54 3.25 10.80
C THR A 251 -20.27 4.56 10.57
N TYR A 252 -19.73 5.38 9.68
CA TYR A 252 -20.25 6.68 9.32
C TYR A 252 -20.62 6.68 7.84
N SER A 253 -21.66 7.46 7.52
CA SER A 253 -22.05 7.78 6.16
C SER A 253 -21.79 9.26 5.94
N ASP A 254 -20.90 9.58 5.01
CA ASP A 254 -20.60 10.94 4.57
C ASP A 254 -21.84 11.67 4.04
N ALA A 255 -22.87 10.95 3.58
CA ALA A 255 -24.17 11.53 3.23
C ALA A 255 -24.96 12.10 4.42
N LYS A 256 -24.68 11.64 5.65
CA LYS A 256 -25.40 12.06 6.87
C LYS A 256 -24.52 12.86 7.81
N THR A 257 -23.25 12.49 7.93
CA THR A 257 -22.36 13.01 8.95
C THR A 257 -20.96 13.09 8.40
N VAL A 258 -20.35 14.25 8.55
CA VAL A 258 -18.93 14.44 8.34
C VAL A 258 -18.24 14.07 9.62
N THR A 259 -17.50 12.95 9.60
CA THR A 259 -16.64 12.58 10.73
C THR A 259 -15.20 12.70 10.31
N THR A 260 -14.39 13.46 11.04
CA THR A 260 -13.00 13.74 10.69
C THR A 260 -12.14 13.84 11.94
N VAL A 261 -10.83 13.98 11.76
CA VAL A 261 -9.90 14.31 12.83
C VAL A 261 -9.74 15.81 12.89
N PHE A 262 -10.15 16.42 14.01
CA PHE A 262 -9.84 17.82 14.25
C PHE A 262 -8.33 17.99 14.46
N GLY A 263 -7.77 18.93 13.71
CA GLY A 263 -6.33 19.09 13.49
C GLY A 263 -5.71 18.10 12.49
N SER A 264 -6.46 17.36 11.68
CA SER A 264 -5.95 16.58 10.53
C SER A 264 -4.78 15.61 10.75
N ARG A 265 -4.38 15.31 11.99
CA ARG A 265 -3.23 14.44 12.25
C ARG A 265 -3.64 12.99 12.27
N THR A 266 -2.99 12.23 11.39
CA THR A 266 -3.15 10.79 11.29
C THR A 266 -1.77 10.13 11.23
N TYR A 267 -1.69 8.88 11.67
CA TYR A 267 -0.43 8.14 11.81
C TYR A 267 -0.54 6.77 11.11
N ASP A 268 0.50 6.33 10.39
CA ASP A 268 0.59 4.97 9.83
C ASP A 268 1.03 3.93 10.87
N PHE A 269 1.36 4.36 12.10
CA PHE A 269 1.84 3.52 13.19
C PHE A 269 1.09 3.82 14.49
N GLU A 270 1.04 2.83 15.39
CA GLU A 270 0.46 2.98 16.74
C GLU A 270 1.41 3.73 17.69
N ASP A 271 2.09 4.75 17.17
CA ASP A 271 3.02 5.61 17.90
C ASP A 271 3.06 6.97 17.18
N PRO A 272 2.48 8.03 17.76
CA PRO A 272 2.45 9.36 17.14
C PRO A 272 3.85 9.94 16.91
N THR A 273 4.86 9.44 17.63
CA THR A 273 6.24 9.91 17.49
C THR A 273 6.97 9.20 16.35
N ALA A 274 6.51 8.02 15.92
CA ALA A 274 7.09 7.28 14.79
C ALA A 274 6.86 8.00 13.46
N GLN A 275 5.85 8.86 13.39
CA GLN A 275 5.51 9.60 12.20
C GLN A 275 4.70 10.84 12.59
N SER A 276 5.20 12.02 12.27
CA SER A 276 4.48 13.27 12.50
C SER A 276 4.36 14.02 11.18
N THR A 277 3.21 13.91 10.49
CA THR A 277 2.83 14.97 9.56
C THR A 277 1.43 15.49 9.68
N SER A 278 1.39 16.75 9.25
CA SER A 278 0.40 17.79 9.27
C SER A 278 -0.51 17.89 8.05
N ASN A 279 -0.15 17.24 6.94
CA ASN A 279 -0.66 17.66 5.63
C ASN A 279 -1.29 16.50 4.87
N MET A 280 -2.14 15.74 5.55
CA MET A 280 -3.08 14.93 4.82
C MET A 280 -4.48 15.41 5.15
N GLU A 281 -5.10 16.06 4.16
CA GLU A 281 -6.56 16.13 4.06
C GLU A 281 -7.09 14.72 3.78
N GLU A 282 -6.86 13.83 4.74
CA GLU A 282 -7.49 12.52 4.71
C GLU A 282 -8.98 12.79 4.86
N GLY A 283 -9.73 12.21 3.92
CA GLY A 283 -11.17 12.43 3.84
C GLY A 283 -11.88 11.93 5.10
N PRO A 284 -13.21 11.97 5.12
CA PRO A 284 -13.95 11.63 6.32
C PRO A 284 -13.60 10.21 6.79
N ILE A 285 -13.55 10.05 8.11
CA ILE A 285 -13.52 8.76 8.77
C ILE A 285 -14.84 8.06 8.45
N THR A 286 -14.76 6.93 7.76
CA THR A 286 -15.93 6.12 7.43
C THR A 286 -16.16 4.98 8.43
N LYS A 287 -15.10 4.53 9.11
CA LYS A 287 -15.16 3.45 10.09
C LYS A 287 -14.17 3.67 11.23
N VAL A 288 -14.57 3.28 12.44
CA VAL A 288 -13.69 3.12 13.60
C VAL A 288 -13.65 1.63 13.93
N TYR A 289 -12.46 1.05 13.98
CA TYR A 289 -12.28 -0.38 14.22
C TYR A 289 -11.99 -0.72 15.68
N GLY A 290 -11.40 0.22 16.41
CA GLY A 290 -11.16 0.10 17.85
C GLY A 290 -10.46 1.34 18.39
N ASN A 291 -10.37 1.42 19.72
CA ASN A 291 -9.76 2.51 20.48
C ASN A 291 -8.74 1.93 21.47
N GLY A 292 -8.01 2.80 22.18
CA GLY A 292 -7.10 2.38 23.25
C GLY A 292 -5.72 1.92 22.74
N TYR A 293 -5.37 2.30 21.50
CA TYR A 293 -4.09 1.95 20.89
C TYR A 293 -3.00 2.98 21.23
N GLY A 294 -1.76 2.58 20.96
CA GLY A 294 -0.58 3.41 21.17
C GLY A 294 -0.14 3.52 22.63
N PRO A 295 0.99 4.20 22.88
CA PRO A 295 1.63 4.25 24.20
C PRO A 295 0.76 4.94 25.25
N ASN A 296 -0.07 5.91 24.85
CA ASN A 296 -0.94 6.66 25.76
C ASN A 296 -2.37 6.11 25.82
N HIS A 297 -2.66 4.99 25.14
CA HIS A 297 -4.01 4.40 25.04
C HIS A 297 -5.09 5.38 24.56
N ASP A 298 -4.71 6.35 23.75
CA ASP A 298 -5.57 7.43 23.28
C ASP A 298 -5.80 7.39 21.77
N LEU A 299 -5.27 6.40 21.05
CA LEU A 299 -5.45 6.28 19.60
C LEU A 299 -6.61 5.35 19.21
N SER A 300 -7.29 5.73 18.14
CA SER A 300 -8.25 4.91 17.40
C SER A 300 -7.68 4.42 16.08
N LEU A 301 -7.93 3.16 15.72
CA LEU A 301 -7.68 2.67 14.36
C LEU A 301 -8.91 2.95 13.50
N VAL A 302 -8.74 3.70 12.41
CA VAL A 302 -9.84 4.19 11.57
C VAL A 302 -9.62 3.90 10.09
N ASP A 303 -10.72 3.89 9.33
CA ASP A 303 -10.73 3.98 7.87
C ASP A 303 -10.87 5.44 7.46
N CYS A 304 -9.79 6.01 6.94
CA CYS A 304 -9.72 7.39 6.49
C CYS A 304 -9.45 7.41 4.99
N ARG A 305 -10.50 7.69 4.20
CA ARG A 305 -10.47 7.69 2.72
C ARG A 305 -9.79 6.45 2.11
N ASP A 306 -10.31 5.27 2.46
CA ASP A 306 -9.86 3.97 1.99
C ASP A 306 -8.46 3.54 2.49
N ARG A 307 -7.97 4.16 3.57
CA ARG A 307 -6.69 3.80 4.20
C ARG A 307 -6.86 3.58 5.69
N LEU A 308 -6.13 2.59 6.22
CA LEU A 308 -6.01 2.43 7.67
C LEU A 308 -5.04 3.45 8.25
N ARG A 309 -5.48 4.07 9.35
CA ARG A 309 -4.75 5.11 10.08
C ARG A 309 -5.02 5.02 11.57
N TYR A 310 -4.06 5.48 12.36
CA TYR A 310 -4.29 5.81 13.75
C TYR A 310 -4.57 7.30 13.89
N VAL A 311 -5.48 7.67 14.77
CA VAL A 311 -5.86 9.06 15.05
C VAL A 311 -6.11 9.22 16.53
N THR A 312 -5.89 10.41 17.08
CA THR A 312 -6.22 10.70 18.48
C THR A 312 -7.73 10.58 18.69
N THR A 313 -8.15 9.69 19.58
CA THR A 313 -9.56 9.33 19.82
C THR A 313 -10.39 10.56 20.17
N LYS A 314 -9.84 11.45 21.00
CA LYS A 314 -10.50 12.69 21.43
C LYS A 314 -10.74 13.68 20.29
N ASN A 315 -9.95 13.60 19.22
CA ASN A 315 -10.03 14.51 18.08
C ASN A 315 -11.00 14.02 17.01
N ILE A 316 -11.61 12.85 17.17
CA ILE A 316 -12.65 12.39 16.26
C ILE A 316 -13.89 13.25 16.49
N ILE A 317 -14.16 14.14 15.55
CA ILE A 317 -15.34 15.00 15.56
C ILE A 317 -16.33 14.53 14.50
N SER A 318 -17.61 14.42 14.89
CA SER A 318 -18.73 14.19 13.99
C SER A 318 -19.62 15.43 13.96
N ILE A 319 -19.87 15.96 12.76
CA ILE A 319 -20.78 17.09 12.50
C ILE A 319 -21.82 16.62 11.49
N SER A 320 -23.07 17.02 11.69
CA SER A 320 -24.11 16.68 10.73
C SER A 320 -23.81 17.29 9.36
N ASN A 321 -24.01 16.50 8.30
CA ASN A 321 -23.85 16.95 6.91
C ASN A 321 -25.17 17.44 6.29
N ASN A 322 -26.28 17.42 7.03
CA ASN A 322 -27.59 17.79 6.50
C ASN A 322 -28.28 18.92 7.28
N GLN A 323 -27.80 19.26 8.47
CA GLN A 323 -28.31 20.35 9.30
C GLN A 323 -27.19 20.93 10.18
N PRO A 324 -27.23 22.21 10.54
CA PRO A 324 -26.32 22.77 11.54
C PRO A 324 -26.56 22.10 12.91
N THR A 325 -25.52 22.00 13.73
CA THR A 325 -25.59 21.37 15.05
C THR A 325 -25.29 22.39 16.13
N LEU A 326 -26.24 22.68 17.03
CA LEU A 326 -26.01 23.56 18.18
C LEU A 326 -25.27 22.80 19.29
N ARG A 327 -24.17 23.36 19.81
CA ARG A 327 -23.46 22.86 21.00
C ARG A 327 -22.88 24.05 21.76
N ASP A 328 -23.09 24.10 23.07
CA ASP A 328 -22.55 25.15 23.95
C ASP A 328 -22.76 26.56 23.37
N ASP A 329 -24.00 26.86 22.99
CA ASP A 329 -24.46 28.12 22.41
C ASP A 329 -23.79 28.53 21.08
N ILE A 330 -23.20 27.58 20.35
CA ILE A 330 -22.59 27.83 19.03
C ILE A 330 -23.13 26.83 18.01
N TRP A 331 -23.52 27.32 16.84
CA TRP A 331 -23.90 26.47 15.71
C TRP A 331 -22.66 25.94 14.98
N TYR A 332 -22.62 24.65 14.67
CA TYR A 332 -21.53 24.02 13.93
C TYR A 332 -22.01 23.60 12.55
N VAL A 333 -21.27 24.03 11.52
CA VAL A 333 -21.51 23.71 10.11
C VAL A 333 -20.36 22.86 9.61
N ALA A 334 -20.70 21.74 8.95
CA ALA A 334 -19.74 20.80 8.39
C ALA A 334 -19.17 21.28 7.04
N PRO A 335 -17.93 20.88 6.69
CA PRO A 335 -17.41 21.05 5.34
C PRO A 335 -17.97 19.97 4.41
N SER A 336 -18.03 20.24 3.10
CA SER A 336 -18.44 19.20 2.13
C SER A 336 -17.27 18.27 1.77
N TYR A 337 -17.54 16.97 1.79
CA TYR A 337 -16.68 15.93 1.20
C TYR A 337 -17.31 15.23 -0.02
N GLN A 338 -18.47 15.74 -0.47
CA GLN A 338 -19.15 15.26 -1.66
C GLN A 338 -18.80 16.15 -2.86
N PHE A 339 -19.02 15.66 -4.09
CA PHE A 339 -18.79 16.38 -5.36
C PHE A 339 -19.80 17.55 -5.58
N VAL A 340 -19.97 18.41 -4.58
CA VAL A 340 -20.72 19.66 -4.65
C VAL A 340 -19.76 20.83 -4.39
N SER A 341 -20.07 22.02 -4.89
CA SER A 341 -19.26 23.19 -4.58
C SER A 341 -19.29 23.44 -3.06
N ILE A 342 -18.11 23.58 -2.45
CA ILE A 342 -17.95 23.76 -1.00
C ILE A 342 -18.82 24.93 -0.50
N GLY A 343 -18.80 26.06 -1.21
CA GLY A 343 -19.59 27.24 -0.86
C GLY A 343 -21.12 27.04 -0.96
N GLY A 344 -21.60 26.20 -1.88
CA GLY A 344 -23.03 25.90 -2.01
C GLY A 344 -23.55 25.03 -0.86
N HIS A 345 -22.73 24.08 -0.41
CA HIS A 345 -23.06 23.23 0.74
C HIS A 345 -23.13 24.03 2.04
N GLU A 346 -22.10 24.84 2.31
CA GLU A 346 -22.05 25.69 3.49
C GLU A 346 -23.24 26.66 3.53
N GLN A 347 -23.56 27.32 2.40
CA GLN A 347 -24.70 28.22 2.30
C GLN A 347 -26.02 27.52 2.63
N LYS A 348 -26.23 26.30 2.13
CA LYS A 348 -27.43 25.52 2.43
C LYS A 348 -27.58 25.28 3.94
N LEU A 349 -26.51 24.86 4.62
CA LEU A 349 -26.57 24.58 6.05
C LEU A 349 -26.72 25.86 6.88
N ARG A 350 -26.03 26.93 6.50
CA ARG A 350 -26.14 28.24 7.17
C ARG A 350 -27.56 28.81 7.12
N ASN A 351 -28.27 28.63 6.00
CA ASN A 351 -29.65 29.09 5.85
C ASN A 351 -30.65 28.35 6.78
N LEU A 352 -30.23 27.25 7.42
CA LEU A 352 -31.05 26.50 8.38
C LEU A 352 -30.76 26.89 9.83
N ILE A 353 -29.83 27.81 10.07
CA ILE A 353 -29.48 28.25 11.42
C ILE A 353 -30.61 29.11 11.99
N ASP A 354 -31.05 28.75 13.20
CA ASP A 354 -31.98 29.56 13.98
C ASP A 354 -31.19 30.56 14.84
N THR A 355 -31.20 31.82 14.41
CA THR A 355 -30.46 32.92 15.04
C THR A 355 -31.06 33.35 16.39
N SER A 356 -32.26 32.88 16.74
CA SER A 356 -32.85 33.13 18.06
C SER A 356 -32.20 32.28 19.17
N GLN A 357 -31.63 31.12 18.80
CA GLN A 357 -30.93 30.24 19.75
C GLN A 357 -29.47 30.63 19.94
N SER A 358 -28.82 31.11 18.88
CA SER A 358 -27.47 31.65 18.95
C SER A 358 -27.19 32.53 17.74
N THR A 359 -26.48 33.62 17.98
CA THR A 359 -25.98 34.51 16.93
C THR A 359 -24.59 34.11 16.45
N ASP A 360 -24.05 32.97 16.88
CA ASP A 360 -22.70 32.52 16.57
C ASP A 360 -22.72 31.18 15.81
N TYR A 361 -21.94 31.08 14.73
CA TYR A 361 -21.65 29.79 14.12
C TYR A 361 -20.19 29.61 13.72
N ARG A 362 -19.76 28.35 13.70
CA ARG A 362 -18.46 27.87 13.25
C ARG A 362 -18.60 27.05 11.99
N TYR A 363 -17.90 27.45 10.94
CA TYR A 363 -17.59 26.57 9.82
C TYR A 363 -16.32 25.78 10.17
N VAL A 364 -16.47 24.49 10.45
CA VAL A 364 -15.36 23.66 10.94
C VAL A 364 -14.63 23.02 9.77
N THR A 365 -13.31 23.09 9.79
CA THR A 365 -12.44 22.36 8.86
C THR A 365 -11.55 21.40 9.65
N PRO A 366 -10.90 20.44 8.97
CA PRO A 366 -9.91 19.60 9.62
C PRO A 366 -8.76 20.41 10.27
N ASN A 367 -8.41 21.59 9.77
CA ASN A 367 -7.27 22.39 10.29
C ASN A 367 -7.69 23.57 11.16
N GLY A 368 -8.94 23.63 11.62
CA GLY A 368 -9.43 24.72 12.44
C GLY A 368 -10.87 25.09 12.12
N PHE A 369 -11.24 26.35 12.24
CA PHE A 369 -12.59 26.81 11.92
C PHE A 369 -12.64 28.30 11.63
N THR A 370 -13.71 28.75 11.00
CA THR A 370 -14.05 30.16 10.88
C THR A 370 -15.26 30.47 11.74
N GLN A 371 -15.15 31.47 12.60
CA GLN A 371 -16.23 32.00 13.44
C GLN A 371 -16.96 33.13 12.70
N TYR A 372 -18.28 33.08 12.75
CA TYR A 372 -19.17 34.10 12.22
C TYR A 372 -20.18 34.52 13.28
N LYS A 373 -20.64 35.76 13.17
CA LYS A 373 -21.67 36.33 14.03
C LYS A 373 -22.81 36.95 13.23
N TYR A 374 -24.04 36.74 13.67
CA TYR A 374 -25.23 37.31 13.09
C TYR A 374 -25.49 38.69 13.72
N GLU A 375 -25.29 39.74 12.94
CA GLU A 375 -25.47 41.13 13.36
C GLU A 375 -26.00 41.93 12.16
N ASN A 376 -26.86 42.91 12.40
CA ASN A 376 -27.43 43.76 11.35
C ASN A 376 -28.10 42.96 10.21
N ASN A 377 -28.88 41.93 10.59
CA ASN A 377 -29.58 41.00 9.70
C ASN A 377 -28.67 40.20 8.75
N ASN A 378 -27.37 40.15 8.99
CA ASN A 378 -26.40 39.46 8.15
C ASN A 378 -25.40 38.65 8.96
N TRP A 379 -24.87 37.59 8.36
CA TRP A 379 -23.74 36.85 8.91
C TRP A 379 -22.44 37.56 8.53
N ASN A 380 -21.60 37.87 9.53
CA ASN A 380 -20.33 38.55 9.34
C ASN A 380 -19.20 37.66 9.87
N PRO A 381 -18.10 37.46 9.12
CA PRO A 381 -16.93 36.77 9.64
C PRO A 381 -16.33 37.58 10.80
N LYS A 382 -15.84 36.90 11.84
CA LYS A 382 -15.18 37.52 12.99
C LYS A 382 -13.71 37.15 13.06
N PHE A 383 -13.42 35.85 13.00
CA PHE A 383 -12.05 35.35 12.97
C PHE A 383 -11.95 33.94 12.39
N GLY A 384 -10.78 33.58 11.90
CA GLY A 384 -10.38 32.21 11.62
C GLY A 384 -9.45 31.70 12.71
N LEU A 385 -9.55 30.42 13.06
CA LEU A 385 -8.57 29.70 13.85
C LEU A 385 -7.90 28.65 12.96
N SER A 386 -6.56 28.61 12.95
CA SER A 386 -5.79 27.57 12.27
C SER A 386 -4.83 26.84 13.20
N PHE A 387 -4.61 25.55 12.91
CA PHE A 387 -3.58 24.74 13.54
C PHE A 387 -2.41 24.54 12.57
N ASP A 388 -1.29 25.20 12.87
CA ASP A 388 -0.06 25.13 12.08
C ASP A 388 0.89 24.10 12.69
N PHE A 389 0.90 22.93 12.10
CA PHE A 389 1.71 21.81 12.57
C PHE A 389 3.18 21.94 12.18
N GLN A 390 4.03 21.86 13.19
CA GLN A 390 5.47 22.01 13.05
C GLN A 390 6.14 20.66 12.82
N LYS A 391 7.33 20.68 12.20
CA LYS A 391 8.11 19.47 11.88
C LYS A 391 8.53 18.68 13.14
N ASN A 392 8.66 19.35 14.27
CA ASN A 392 9.03 18.74 15.55
C ASN A 392 7.84 18.09 16.29
N GLY A 393 6.63 18.15 15.72
CA GLY A 393 5.41 17.61 16.34
C GLY A 393 4.61 18.64 17.12
N ASP A 394 5.09 19.88 17.27
CA ASP A 394 4.31 20.94 17.93
C ASP A 394 3.16 21.43 17.03
N VAL A 395 2.18 22.09 17.65
CA VAL A 395 1.06 22.72 16.95
C VAL A 395 0.98 24.18 17.37
N LYS A 396 1.13 25.10 16.43
CA LYS A 396 0.82 26.52 16.69
C LYS A 396 -0.67 26.73 16.46
N VAL A 397 -1.32 27.38 17.42
CA VAL A 397 -2.71 27.81 17.31
C VAL A 397 -2.69 29.28 16.95
N THR A 398 -3.17 29.60 15.74
CA THR A 398 -3.13 30.95 15.20
C THR A 398 -4.56 31.45 15.01
N ILE A 399 -4.85 32.64 15.54
CA ILE A 399 -6.08 33.37 15.26
C ILE A 399 -5.83 34.41 14.19
N HIS A 400 -6.79 34.54 13.27
CA HIS A 400 -6.79 35.47 12.16
C HIS A 400 -8.03 36.34 12.31
N PRO A 401 -7.92 37.61 12.72
CA PRO A 401 -9.06 38.53 12.69
C PRO A 401 -9.61 38.61 11.26
N LEU A 402 -10.94 38.62 11.10
CA LEU A 402 -11.57 38.64 9.79
C LEU A 402 -12.61 39.76 9.66
N SER A 403 -12.70 40.33 8.46
CA SER A 403 -13.80 41.19 8.01
C SER A 403 -14.34 40.77 6.65
N GLY A 404 -15.17 41.62 6.04
CA GLY A 404 -15.75 41.40 4.72
C GLY A 404 -17.09 40.68 4.81
N THR A 405 -17.34 39.80 3.84
CA THR A 405 -18.63 39.08 3.72
C THR A 405 -18.41 37.58 3.86
N VAL A 406 -19.47 36.81 4.06
CA VAL A 406 -19.36 35.34 4.11
C VAL A 406 -18.74 34.76 2.84
N ALA A 407 -19.06 35.31 1.67
CA ALA A 407 -18.51 34.84 0.38
C ALA A 407 -17.05 35.26 0.19
N HIS A 408 -16.62 36.36 0.82
CA HIS A 408 -15.28 36.91 0.72
C HIS A 408 -14.77 37.38 2.09
N PRO A 409 -14.46 36.44 3.01
CA PRO A 409 -13.78 36.78 4.25
C PRO A 409 -12.39 37.32 3.94
N LYS A 410 -11.99 38.40 4.62
CA LYS A 410 -10.67 39.02 4.48
C LYS A 410 -9.97 38.98 5.81
N THR A 411 -8.70 38.63 5.82
CA THR A 411 -7.86 38.74 7.02
C THR A 411 -7.58 40.21 7.29
N ASP A 412 -7.91 40.63 8.51
CA ASP A 412 -7.64 41.95 9.04
C ASP A 412 -6.46 41.87 10.00
N GLY A 413 -5.59 42.88 9.94
CA GLY A 413 -4.40 42.94 10.80
C GLY A 413 -3.44 41.76 10.60
N ASN A 414 -2.62 41.51 11.62
CA ASN A 414 -1.63 40.43 11.61
C ASN A 414 -2.18 39.22 12.38
N PRO A 415 -2.05 38.00 11.84
CA PRO A 415 -2.37 36.79 12.59
C PRO A 415 -1.59 36.70 13.90
N GLN A 416 -2.25 36.29 14.97
CA GLN A 416 -1.64 36.14 16.30
C GLN A 416 -1.55 34.66 16.67
N THR A 417 -0.36 34.20 17.06
CA THR A 417 -0.22 32.89 17.72
C THR A 417 -0.69 33.01 19.17
N ILE A 418 -1.80 32.35 19.50
CA ILE A 418 -2.41 32.39 20.83
C ILE A 418 -1.94 31.23 21.72
N ALA A 419 -1.37 30.18 21.11
CA ALA A 419 -0.76 29.07 21.83
C ALA A 419 0.23 28.28 20.97
N THR A 420 1.15 27.58 21.63
CA THR A 420 1.96 26.52 21.04
C THR A 420 1.78 25.26 21.87
N LEU A 421 1.08 24.28 21.30
CA LEU A 421 0.83 22.98 21.92
C LEU A 421 2.06 22.10 21.67
N THR A 422 2.64 21.55 22.74
CA THR A 422 3.92 20.82 22.68
C THR A 422 3.79 19.40 23.21
N GLY A 423 4.71 18.55 22.76
CA GLY A 423 4.82 17.18 23.24
C GLY A 423 3.71 16.24 22.75
N ALA A 424 3.64 15.06 23.37
CA ALA A 424 2.78 13.95 22.92
C ALA A 424 1.27 14.23 23.04
N ASN A 425 0.87 15.24 23.83
CA ASN A 425 -0.53 15.60 24.08
C ASN A 425 -1.02 16.79 23.25
N ALA A 426 -0.13 17.42 22.46
CA ALA A 426 -0.48 18.60 21.66
C ALA A 426 -1.75 18.38 20.83
N ASP A 427 -1.94 17.15 20.36
CA ASP A 427 -3.09 16.79 19.54
C ASP A 427 -4.37 16.70 20.37
N ALA A 428 -4.31 16.10 21.56
CA ALA A 428 -5.47 15.97 22.44
C ALA A 428 -6.00 17.32 22.97
N GLU A 429 -5.15 18.35 22.98
CA GLU A 429 -5.49 19.69 23.45
C GLU A 429 -6.17 20.56 22.38
N MET A 430 -6.03 20.25 21.09
CA MET A 430 -6.64 21.05 20.01
C MET A 430 -8.16 21.19 20.15
N MET A 431 -8.83 20.11 20.58
CA MET A 431 -10.29 20.11 20.79
C MET A 431 -10.75 21.14 21.84
N THR A 432 -9.89 21.53 22.77
CA THR A 432 -10.24 22.55 23.77
C THR A 432 -10.54 23.90 23.13
N TYR A 433 -9.81 24.27 22.07
CA TYR A 433 -10.03 25.50 21.31
C TYR A 433 -11.34 25.45 20.53
N LEU A 434 -11.66 24.32 19.91
CA LEU A 434 -12.96 24.16 19.24
C LEU A 434 -14.15 24.28 20.19
N ASN A 435 -13.96 24.03 21.48
CA ASN A 435 -15.04 24.06 22.48
C ASN A 435 -15.05 25.37 23.31
N ARG A 436 -14.14 26.32 23.08
CA ARG A 436 -14.19 27.63 23.74
C ARG A 436 -15.43 28.41 23.27
N SER A 437 -16.02 29.25 24.14
CA SER A 437 -17.07 30.18 23.72
C SER A 437 -16.56 31.15 22.66
N ALA A 438 -17.47 31.77 21.89
CA ALA A 438 -17.08 32.82 20.95
C ALA A 438 -16.38 33.98 21.68
N SER A 439 -16.93 34.41 22.82
CA SER A 439 -16.41 35.51 23.64
C SER A 439 -15.02 35.28 24.25
N TRP A 440 -14.60 34.02 24.44
CA TRP A 440 -13.26 33.73 24.94
C TRP A 440 -12.17 34.23 23.99
N TYR A 441 -12.50 34.35 22.70
CA TYR A 441 -11.57 34.82 21.68
C TYR A 441 -11.47 36.34 21.57
N ASP A 442 -12.42 37.10 22.13
CA ASP A 442 -12.47 38.57 21.99
C ASP A 442 -11.19 39.24 22.49
N GLN A 443 -10.55 38.68 23.52
CA GLN A 443 -9.26 39.13 24.06
C GLN A 443 -8.07 39.09 23.05
N TYR A 444 -8.25 38.43 21.90
CA TYR A 444 -7.23 38.32 20.85
C TYR A 444 -7.64 39.05 19.56
N LEU A 445 -8.75 39.79 19.58
CA LEU A 445 -9.30 40.51 18.43
C LEU A 445 -9.19 42.03 18.58
N GLU A 446 -8.63 42.51 19.69
CA GLU A 446 -8.42 43.93 20.01
C GLU A 446 -7.14 44.52 19.39
#